data_AF-B8BF28-F1
#
_entry.id   AF-B8BF28-F1
#
_cell.length_a   1.000
_cell.length_b   1.000
_cell.length_c   1.000
_cell.angle_alpha   90.00
_cell.angle_beta   90.00
_cell.angle_gamma   90.00
#
_symmetry.space_group_name_H-M   'P 1'
#
loop_
_entity.id
_entity.type
_entity.pdbx_description
1 polymer ?
#
loop_
_entity_poly.entity_id
_entity_poly.type
_entity_poly.pdbx_seq_one_letter_code
_entity_poly.pdbx_strand_id
1 'polypeptide(L)'
;MLLEVFTGKRPTDPMFIGGLTLRQWVSQSFPKHLADVADENLLQDEESCICFDHQNTLLGYSLTGRSNIFLTSIFELGLQCSAESPEQRMAMNGVVAKMNGIKKDYCASLQVVDKGPR
;
A
#
# COMPACT_ATOMS: atom_id res chain seq x y z
N MET A 1 1.07 0.71 13.95
CA MET A 1 0.43 1.89 13.36
C MET A 1 0.57 2.00 11.85
N LEU A 2 1.70 1.71 11.20
CA LEU A 2 1.76 1.81 9.72
C LEU A 2 0.71 0.91 9.03
N LEU A 3 0.62 -0.37 9.43
CA LEU A 3 -0.39 -1.29 8.90
C LEU A 3 -1.82 -0.83 9.19
N GLU A 4 -2.07 -0.18 10.32
CA GLU A 4 -3.41 0.29 10.71
C GLU A 4 -3.88 1.41 9.79
N VAL A 5 -2.99 2.35 9.44
CA VAL A 5 -3.30 3.48 8.55
C VAL A 5 -3.67 3.00 7.15
N PHE A 6 -2.92 2.02 6.61
CA PHE A 6 -3.09 1.59 5.22
C PHE A 6 -4.15 0.50 5.02
N THR A 7 -4.63 -0.12 6.10
CA THR A 7 -5.72 -1.11 6.06
C THR A 7 -7.05 -0.54 6.56
N GLY A 8 -7.02 0.61 7.23
CA GLY A 8 -8.18 1.13 7.95
C GLY A 8 -8.62 0.27 9.15
N LYS A 9 -7.83 -0.74 9.55
CA LYS A 9 -8.17 -1.68 10.63
C LYS A 9 -7.39 -1.40 11.90
N ARG A 10 -8.08 -1.53 13.03
CA ARG A 10 -7.45 -1.47 14.36
C ARG A 10 -6.90 -2.86 14.74
N PRO A 11 -5.79 -2.96 15.50
CA PRO A 11 -5.29 -4.28 15.93
C PRO A 11 -6.27 -5.04 16.82
N THR A 12 -7.22 -4.34 17.44
CA THR A 12 -8.31 -4.85 18.28
C THR A 12 -9.65 -4.94 17.54
N ASP A 13 -9.65 -4.83 16.21
CA ASP A 13 -10.87 -4.96 15.42
C ASP A 13 -11.54 -6.33 15.66
N PRO A 14 -12.88 -6.39 15.85
CA PRO A 14 -13.60 -7.64 16.09
C PRO A 14 -13.42 -8.71 15.01
N MET A 15 -12.96 -8.37 13.80
CA MET A 15 -12.62 -9.36 12.77
C MET A 15 -11.42 -10.26 13.16
N PHE A 16 -10.56 -9.80 14.07
CA PHE A 16 -9.37 -10.50 14.50
C PHE A 16 -9.68 -11.44 15.67
N ILE A 17 -10.22 -12.62 15.35
CA ILE A 17 -10.58 -13.67 16.31
C ILE A 17 -9.62 -14.86 16.26
N GLY A 18 -9.63 -15.70 17.29
CA GLY A 18 -8.90 -16.97 17.29
C GLY A 18 -7.36 -16.83 17.26
N GLY A 19 -6.84 -15.70 17.75
CA GLY A 19 -5.39 -15.41 17.74
C GLY A 19 -4.87 -14.88 16.41
N LEU A 20 -5.73 -14.66 15.41
CA LEU A 20 -5.38 -13.93 14.19
C LEU A 20 -5.05 -12.48 14.56
N THR A 21 -3.91 -11.98 14.11
CA THR A 21 -3.49 -10.58 14.30
C THR A 21 -3.53 -9.80 12.99
N LEU A 22 -3.63 -8.47 13.07
CA LEU A 22 -3.50 -7.57 11.91
C LEU A 22 -2.25 -7.88 11.08
N ARG A 23 -1.12 -8.13 11.74
CA ARG A 23 0.13 -8.50 11.07
C ARG A 23 0.00 -9.80 10.28
N GLN A 24 -0.56 -10.86 10.88
CA GLN A 24 -0.72 -12.15 10.22
C GLN A 24 -1.67 -12.04 9.03
N TRP A 25 -2.79 -11.35 9.18
CA TRP A 25 -3.75 -11.12 8.11
C TRP A 25 -3.12 -10.39 6.91
N VAL A 26 -2.35 -9.33 7.16
CA VAL A 26 -1.57 -8.64 6.13
C VAL A 26 -0.50 -9.57 5.52
N SER A 27 0.25 -10.29 6.36
CA SER A 27 1.33 -11.17 5.90
C SER A 27 0.84 -12.31 5.01
N GLN A 28 -0.39 -12.81 5.22
CA GLN A 28 -1.01 -13.84 4.38
C GLN A 28 -1.41 -13.30 3.00
N SER A 29 -1.68 -12.00 2.91
CA SER A 29 -2.10 -11.33 1.69
C SER A 29 -0.91 -10.74 0.91
N PHE A 30 0.23 -10.55 1.55
CA PHE A 30 1.43 -9.98 0.95
C PHE A 30 2.14 -10.97 0.00
N PRO A 31 2.67 -10.54 -1.17
CA PRO A 31 2.47 -9.23 -1.81
C PRO A 31 1.27 -9.20 -2.78
N LYS A 32 0.71 -10.37 -3.13
CA LYS A 32 -0.19 -10.51 -4.29
C LYS A 32 -1.61 -9.99 -4.06
N HIS A 33 -2.09 -10.05 -2.83
CA HIS A 33 -3.48 -9.81 -2.43
C HIS A 33 -3.61 -8.55 -1.57
N LEU A 34 -2.70 -7.57 -1.75
CA LEU A 34 -2.69 -6.37 -0.91
C LEU A 34 -3.93 -5.48 -1.10
N ALA A 35 -4.58 -5.53 -2.26
CA ALA A 35 -5.85 -4.84 -2.47
C ALA A 35 -6.97 -5.37 -1.56
N ASP A 36 -6.92 -6.64 -1.17
CA ASP A 36 -7.94 -7.27 -0.32
C ASP A 36 -7.83 -6.84 1.15
N VAL A 37 -6.70 -6.23 1.53
CA VAL A 37 -6.43 -5.79 2.90
C VAL A 37 -6.23 -4.28 3.03
N ALA A 38 -6.01 -3.57 1.91
CA ALA A 38 -5.88 -2.13 1.90
C ALA A 38 -7.23 -1.45 2.22
N ASP A 39 -7.16 -0.24 2.78
CA ASP A 39 -8.35 0.59 3.01
C ASP A 39 -9.02 0.89 1.66
N GLU A 40 -10.32 0.62 1.55
CA GLU A 40 -11.09 0.88 0.33
C GLU A 40 -11.01 2.35 -0.10
N ASN A 41 -10.94 3.29 0.85
CA ASN A 41 -10.79 4.72 0.54
C ASN A 41 -9.44 5.02 -0.14
N LEU A 42 -8.39 4.27 0.20
CA LEU A 42 -7.08 4.38 -0.45
C LEU A 42 -7.11 3.87 -1.89
N LEU A 43 -7.97 2.89 -2.18
CA LEU A 43 -8.17 2.36 -3.53
C LEU A 43 -9.07 3.28 -4.36
N GLN A 44 -10.09 3.90 -3.75
CA GLN A 44 -11.04 4.81 -4.42
C GLN A 44 -10.40 6.15 -4.84
N ASP A 45 -9.45 6.69 -4.07
CA ASP A 45 -8.74 7.94 -4.48
C ASP A 45 -7.98 7.76 -5.81
N GLU A 46 -7.58 6.53 -6.16
CA GLU A 46 -6.94 6.18 -7.43
C GLU A 46 -7.91 5.85 -8.57
N GLU A 47 -9.17 5.52 -8.25
CA GLU A 47 -10.25 5.29 -9.23
C GLU A 47 -10.66 6.55 -9.98
N SER A 48 -10.21 7.73 -9.53
CA SER A 48 -10.40 9.01 -10.23
C SER A 48 -9.60 9.12 -11.54
N CYS A 49 -8.68 8.19 -11.82
CA CYS A 49 -7.95 8.12 -13.08
C CYS A 49 -8.58 7.08 -14.03
N ILE A 50 -9.50 7.55 -14.89
CA ILE A 50 -10.02 6.76 -16.01
C ILE A 50 -8.87 6.44 -16.98
N CYS A 51 -8.52 5.17 -17.15
CA CYS A 51 -7.57 4.75 -18.17
C CYS A 51 -8.29 4.23 -19.42
N PHE A 52 -7.91 4.78 -20.57
CA PHE A 52 -8.31 4.30 -21.89
C PHE A 52 -7.11 3.61 -22.55
N ASP A 53 -7.35 2.56 -23.35
CA ASP A 53 -6.31 2.03 -24.24
C ASP A 53 -6.01 3.01 -25.40
N HIS A 54 -5.06 2.64 -26.25
CA HIS A 54 -4.73 3.40 -27.46
C HIS A 54 -5.89 3.48 -28.48
N GLN A 55 -6.96 2.70 -28.26
CA GLN A 55 -8.16 2.63 -29.10
C GLN A 55 -9.37 3.32 -28.45
N ASN A 56 -9.17 4.02 -27.32
CA ASN A 56 -10.21 4.73 -26.56
C ASN A 56 -11.30 3.81 -25.98
N THR A 57 -10.95 2.57 -25.64
CA THR A 57 -11.81 1.61 -24.95
C THR A 57 -11.66 1.78 -23.44
N LEU A 58 -12.77 1.85 -22.71
CA LEU A 58 -12.79 1.90 -21.24
C LEU A 58 -12.30 0.56 -20.69
N LEU A 59 -11.09 0.51 -20.11
CA LEU A 59 -10.55 -0.74 -19.52
C LEU A 59 -11.11 -1.03 -18.11
N GLY A 60 -11.96 -0.16 -17.56
CA GLY A 60 -12.39 -0.21 -16.17
C GLY A 60 -11.36 0.38 -15.21
N TYR A 61 -11.71 0.37 -13.92
CA TYR A 61 -10.91 0.79 -12.78
C TYR A 61 -9.66 -0.09 -12.67
N SER A 62 -8.61 0.29 -13.38
CA SER A 62 -7.32 -0.37 -13.27
C SER A 62 -6.66 0.13 -11.99
N LEU A 63 -6.55 -0.73 -10.98
CA LEU A 63 -5.49 -0.67 -9.98
C LEU A 63 -4.16 -0.72 -10.73
N THR A 64 -3.78 0.41 -11.33
CA THR A 64 -2.61 0.48 -12.20
C THR A 64 -1.42 0.00 -11.40
N GLY A 65 -0.50 -0.74 -12.02
CA GLY A 65 0.62 -1.38 -11.31
C GLY A 65 1.45 -0.44 -10.40
N ARG A 66 1.30 0.88 -10.52
CA ARG A 66 1.88 1.91 -9.62
C ARG A 66 1.32 1.85 -8.20
N SER A 67 0.01 1.70 -8.05
CA SER A 67 -0.66 1.49 -6.77
C SER A 67 -0.09 0.27 -6.05
N ASN A 68 0.02 -0.83 -6.80
CA ASN A 68 0.52 -2.09 -6.29
C ASN A 68 1.99 -1.98 -5.82
N ILE A 69 2.85 -1.24 -6.52
CA ILE A 69 4.25 -1.04 -6.12
C ILE A 69 4.36 -0.22 -4.82
N PHE A 70 3.60 0.87 -4.71
CA PHE A 70 3.59 1.70 -3.49
C PHE A 70 3.04 0.92 -2.28
N LEU A 71 1.89 0.26 -2.45
CA LEU A 71 1.29 -0.58 -1.41
C LEU A 71 2.26 -1.68 -0.99
N THR A 72 2.86 -2.40 -1.93
CA THR A 72 3.87 -3.43 -1.63
C THR A 72 5.00 -2.86 -0.77
N SER A 73 5.54 -1.70 -1.12
CA SER A 73 6.66 -1.09 -0.37
C SER A 73 6.26 -0.67 1.05
N ILE A 74 5.06 -0.10 1.22
CA ILE A 74 4.54 0.32 2.52
C ILE A 74 4.22 -0.89 3.41
N PHE A 75 3.54 -1.89 2.86
CA PHE A 75 3.18 -3.10 3.59
C PHE A 75 4.42 -3.90 3.99
N GLU A 76 5.43 -4.00 3.12
CA GLU A 76 6.71 -4.60 3.47
C GLU A 76 7.38 -3.87 4.65
N LEU A 77 7.43 -2.53 4.59
CA LEU A 77 7.98 -1.72 5.68
C LEU A 77 7.20 -1.93 6.99
N GLY A 78 5.86 -2.00 6.91
CA GLY A 78 5.00 -2.27 8.06
C GLY A 78 5.22 -3.64 8.68
N LEU A 79 5.43 -4.67 7.86
CA LEU A 79 5.75 -6.02 8.30
C LEU A 79 7.15 -6.09 8.95
N GLN A 80 8.14 -5.41 8.39
CA GLN A 80 9.49 -5.30 8.98
C GLN A 80 9.47 -4.58 10.34
N CYS A 81 8.69 -3.49 10.46
CA CYS A 81 8.56 -2.75 11.72
C CYS A 81 7.82 -3.53 12.81
N SER A 82 6.96 -4.47 12.41
CA SER A 82 6.11 -5.26 13.32
C SER A 82 6.62 -6.68 13.54
N ALA A 83 7.89 -6.99 13.21
CA ALA A 83 8.49 -8.28 13.48
C ALA A 83 8.32 -8.69 14.96
N GLU A 84 8.06 -9.99 15.20
CA GLU A 84 7.79 -10.49 16.55
C GLU A 84 9.01 -10.32 17.47
N SER A 85 10.20 -10.67 16.95
CA SER A 85 11.47 -10.44 17.62
C SER A 85 11.89 -8.96 17.50
N PRO A 86 12.24 -8.30 18.62
CA PRO A 86 12.79 -6.94 18.61
C PRO A 86 14.06 -6.80 17.75
N GLU A 87 14.90 -7.83 17.73
CA GLU A 87 16.19 -7.85 17.02
C GLU A 87 16.02 -7.88 15.49
N GLN A 88 14.88 -8.38 15.01
CA GLN A 88 14.52 -8.39 13.59
C GLN A 88 13.90 -7.09 13.11
N ARG A 89 13.55 -6.17 14.03
CA ARG A 89 12.94 -4.89 13.67
C ARG A 89 13.99 -3.94 13.15
N MET A 90 13.65 -3.25 12.07
CA MET A 90 14.48 -2.19 11.53
C MET A 90 14.64 -1.04 12.54
N ALA A 91 15.85 -0.52 12.67
CA ALA A 91 16.10 0.69 13.45
C ALA A 91 15.30 1.88 12.89
N MET A 92 14.79 2.75 13.76
CA MET A 92 13.83 3.79 13.37
C MET A 92 14.41 4.79 12.34
N ASN A 93 15.72 5.03 12.36
CA ASN A 93 16.40 5.82 11.33
C ASN A 93 16.29 5.17 9.94
N GLY A 94 16.43 3.84 9.87
CA GLY A 94 16.22 3.06 8.64
C GLY A 94 14.76 3.10 8.18
N VAL A 95 13.82 3.05 9.12
CA VAL A 95 12.38 3.18 8.82
C VAL A 95 12.08 4.53 8.18
N VAL A 96 12.57 5.62 8.77
CA VAL A 96 12.40 6.98 8.23
C VAL A 96 13.06 7.12 6.85
N ALA A 97 14.26 6.58 6.67
CA ALA A 97 14.95 6.61 5.38
C ALA A 97 14.15 5.87 4.29
N LYS A 98 13.67 4.65 4.57
CA LYS A 98 12.83 3.89 3.64
C LYS A 98 11.51 4.61 3.36
N MET A 99 10.83 5.12 4.39
CA MET A 99 9.57 5.87 4.23
C MET A 99 9.74 7.10 3.33
N ASN A 100 10.83 7.86 3.51
CA ASN A 100 11.14 9.00 2.66
C ASN A 100 11.41 8.59 1.20
N GLY A 101 12.08 7.45 0.99
CA GLY A 101 12.26 6.86 -0.34
C GLY A 101 10.92 6.54 -1.00
N ILE A 102 10.06 5.79 -0.30
CA ILE A 102 8.73 5.43 -0.78
C ILE A 102 7.90 6.68 -1.12
N LYS A 103 7.90 7.69 -0.26
CA LYS A 103 7.21 8.97 -0.51
C LYS A 103 7.73 9.65 -1.78
N LYS A 104 9.06 9.70 -1.96
CA LYS A 104 9.68 10.31 -3.13
C LYS A 104 9.27 9.59 -4.42
N ASP A 105 9.31 8.26 -4.41
CA ASP A 105 8.98 7.43 -5.56
C ASP A 105 7.49 7.55 -5.92
N TYR A 106 6.62 7.55 -4.90
CA TYR A 106 5.19 7.79 -5.07
C TYR A 106 4.92 9.17 -5.68
N CYS A 107 5.47 10.25 -5.11
CA CYS A 107 5.30 11.61 -5.63
C CYS A 107 5.84 11.77 -7.07
N ALA A 108 6.98 11.15 -7.39
CA ALA A 108 7.53 11.18 -8.75
C ALA A 108 6.58 10.48 -9.74
N SER A 109 5.91 9.41 -9.32
CA SER A 109 4.94 8.70 -10.17
C SER A 109 3.69 9.53 -10.48
N LEU A 110 3.25 10.40 -9.56
CA LEU A 110 2.12 11.31 -9.77
C LEU A 110 2.44 12.44 -10.77
N GLN A 111 3.67 12.96 -10.76
CA GLN A 111 4.10 14.08 -11.63
C GLN A 111 4.23 13.72 -13.12
N VAL A 112 4.17 12.44 -13.49
CA VAL A 112 4.19 12.01 -14.90
C VAL A 112 2.85 12.32 -15.62
N VAL A 113 1.77 12.60 -14.88
CA VAL A 113 0.43 12.82 -15.44
C VAL A 113 0.21 14.27 -15.93
N ASP A 114 0.98 15.24 -15.45
CA ASP A 114 0.73 16.67 -15.70
C ASP A 114 1.48 17.26 -16.92
N LYS A 115 2.09 16.42 -17.77
CA LYS A 115 2.67 16.85 -19.05
C LYS A 115 1.90 16.30 -20.23
N GLY A 116 0.66 16.77 -20.39
CA GLY A 116 -0.04 16.71 -21.67
C GLY A 116 0.71 17.51 -22.75
N PRO A 117 0.63 17.11 -24.04
CA PRO A 117 1.41 17.73 -25.11
C PRO A 117 0.99 19.18 -25.31
N ARG A 118 1.98 20.06 -25.43
CA ARG A 118 1.80 21.45 -25.92
C ARG A 118 1.45 21.45 -27.39
#